data_AF-A0A8T3XKV1-F1
#
_entry.id   AF-A0A8T3XKV1-F1
#
_cell.length_a   1.000
_cell.length_b   1.000
_cell.length_c   1.000
_cell.angle_alpha   90.00
_cell.angle_beta   90.00
_cell.angle_gamma   90.00
#
_symmetry.space_group_name_H-M   'P 1'
#
loop_
_entity.id
_entity.type
_entity.pdbx_description
1 polymer ?
#
loop_
_entity_poly.entity_id
_entity_poly.type
_entity_poly.pdbx_seq_one_letter_code
_entity_poly.pdbx_strand_id
1 'polypeptide(L)'
;MIPLNVSLSYYKRDDVREEIIANAKDREVAARFNDNFGKRPDVLRHTNDILELAKQGATSFHASEELWKNPLQIDTSLRKHELDRIRIGWDLVLDIDCGVFEYSKIAADLVIKALKFHKIESISCKFSGNRGFHIGVPFEAFPERVRNQETRNLFPEAPRRIALYIREMIKKPLAEKIMEFEKNNFNAIIEKTGKKANEILYYESKTRLLNPEPFLNIDTLLISQRHLYRMPYSLHEKSGLVSTPLNPEKVLLFRKEFAIPKNVRISKHRFLARDNVEKGEAKQLLTEALDFSIKQEETILKEKKEFEVPEKALPEELFPPCIKLILNGLEDGRKRALFILINYFTSIGWDYGVIEKRLKEWNAKNKEQLREVYLLGQLRYHKQMHKKILPPNCPKRENNIPLAIQQNYYTDIGICKPDNFCAKIKNPAQYTTRKAWMINRNSKGKTEKNININKI
;
A
#
# COMPACT_ATOMS: atom_id res chain seq x y z
N MET A 1 13.73 -16.89 12.96
CA MET A 1 13.94 -17.94 11.93
C MET A 1 13.26 -19.20 12.45
N ILE A 2 12.43 -19.86 11.64
CA ILE A 2 11.77 -21.11 12.06
C ILE A 2 12.81 -22.24 11.95
N PRO A 3 13.06 -23.02 13.01
CA PRO A 3 13.95 -24.17 12.94
C PRO A 3 13.45 -25.21 11.92
N LEU A 4 14.37 -25.79 11.14
CA LEU A 4 14.03 -26.76 10.09
C LEU A 4 13.26 -27.97 10.63
N ASN A 5 13.62 -28.47 11.82
CA ASN A 5 12.92 -29.57 12.48
C ASN A 5 11.44 -29.24 12.79
N VAL A 6 11.13 -27.98 13.13
CA VAL A 6 9.75 -27.53 13.37
C VAL A 6 8.98 -27.49 12.05
N SER A 7 9.55 -26.88 11.01
CA SER A 7 8.93 -26.82 9.67
C SER A 7 8.65 -28.22 9.12
N LEU A 8 9.66 -29.10 9.16
CA LEU A 8 9.55 -30.48 8.68
C LEU A 8 8.56 -31.31 9.48
N SER A 9 8.60 -31.25 10.81
CA SER A 9 7.66 -32.00 11.67
C SER A 9 6.22 -31.61 11.36
N TYR A 10 5.98 -30.33 11.12
CA TYR A 10 4.64 -29.82 10.83
C TYR A 10 4.18 -30.16 9.40
N TYR A 11 4.98 -29.86 8.37
CA TYR A 11 4.60 -30.12 6.98
C TYR A 11 4.69 -31.59 6.57
N LYS A 12 5.20 -32.49 7.41
CA LYS A 12 5.07 -33.94 7.21
C LYS A 12 3.63 -34.45 7.36
N ARG A 13 2.75 -33.69 8.03
CA ARG A 13 1.38 -34.12 8.27
C ARG A 13 0.56 -34.10 6.97
N ASP A 14 -0.04 -35.23 6.61
CA ASP A 14 -0.84 -35.37 5.39
C ASP A 14 -2.04 -34.41 5.36
N ASP A 15 -2.74 -34.32 6.49
CA ASP A 15 -3.91 -33.45 6.69
C ASP A 15 -3.60 -31.96 6.38
N VAL A 16 -2.42 -31.48 6.77
CA VAL A 16 -1.94 -30.12 6.49
C VAL A 16 -1.61 -29.95 5.00
N ARG A 17 -0.93 -30.93 4.41
CA ARG A 17 -0.50 -30.86 3.01
C ARG A 17 -1.69 -30.84 2.07
N GLU A 18 -2.71 -31.64 2.34
CA GLU A 18 -3.96 -31.68 1.57
C GLU A 18 -4.67 -30.32 1.56
N GLU A 19 -4.77 -29.66 2.71
CA GLU A 19 -5.42 -28.34 2.79
C GLU A 19 -4.64 -27.24 2.08
N ILE A 20 -3.29 -27.29 2.11
CA ILE A 20 -2.46 -26.36 1.34
C ILE A 20 -2.68 -26.60 -0.17
N ILE A 21 -2.65 -27.85 -0.64
CA ILE A 21 -2.92 -28.16 -2.06
C ILE A 21 -4.33 -27.72 -2.48
N ALA A 22 -5.33 -27.96 -1.63
CA ALA A 22 -6.69 -27.51 -1.91
C ALA A 22 -6.77 -25.99 -2.10
N ASN A 23 -6.04 -25.21 -1.31
CA ASN A 23 -6.01 -23.75 -1.45
C ASN A 23 -5.14 -23.28 -2.63
N ALA A 24 -4.14 -24.06 -3.07
CA ALA A 24 -3.25 -23.74 -4.20
C ALA A 24 -3.94 -23.82 -5.57
N LYS A 25 -5.07 -24.53 -5.66
CA LYS A 25 -5.77 -24.78 -6.92
C LYS A 25 -6.08 -23.48 -7.66
N ASP A 26 -5.71 -23.45 -8.94
CA ASP A 26 -5.90 -22.33 -9.88
C ASP A 26 -5.21 -21.01 -9.46
N ARG A 27 -4.20 -21.05 -8.57
CA ARG A 27 -3.47 -19.85 -8.12
C ARG A 27 -2.00 -19.88 -8.50
N GLU A 28 -1.40 -18.70 -8.63
CA GLU A 28 0.06 -18.56 -8.56
C GLU A 28 0.47 -18.80 -7.10
N VAL A 29 1.45 -19.69 -6.89
CA VAL A 29 1.98 -19.99 -5.57
C VAL A 29 3.44 -19.54 -5.48
N ALA A 30 3.87 -19.18 -4.28
CA ALA A 30 5.28 -19.04 -3.95
C ALA A 30 5.57 -19.63 -2.57
N ALA A 31 6.55 -20.52 -2.51
CA ALA A 31 7.18 -20.90 -1.25
C ALA A 31 8.05 -19.74 -0.74
N ARG A 32 8.11 -19.58 0.57
CA ARG A 32 8.96 -18.60 1.23
C ARG A 32 10.00 -19.32 2.08
N PHE A 33 11.26 -18.95 1.90
CA PHE A 33 12.44 -19.47 2.58
C PHE A 33 12.95 -18.38 3.54
N ASN A 34 12.32 -18.28 4.72
CA ASN A 34 12.53 -17.19 5.67
C ASN A 34 12.25 -15.81 5.05
N ASP A 35 13.29 -15.06 4.68
CA ASP A 35 13.15 -13.68 4.19
C ASP A 35 12.95 -13.57 2.68
N ASN A 36 13.18 -14.66 1.92
CA ASN A 36 13.09 -14.66 0.47
C ASN A 36 11.95 -15.54 -0.05
N PHE A 37 11.32 -15.12 -1.15
CA PHE A 37 10.41 -15.96 -1.91
C PHE A 37 11.17 -16.82 -2.92
N GLY A 38 10.64 -18.01 -3.20
CA GLY A 38 11.07 -18.85 -4.31
C GLY A 38 10.77 -18.22 -5.66
N LYS A 39 11.18 -18.91 -6.73
CA LYS A 39 10.93 -18.48 -8.11
C LYS A 39 9.43 -18.38 -8.39
N ARG A 40 9.04 -17.41 -9.22
CA ARG A 40 7.66 -17.15 -9.62
C ARG A 40 7.56 -16.90 -11.13
N PRO A 41 6.44 -17.24 -11.79
CA PRO A 41 5.29 -17.94 -11.22
C PRO A 41 5.60 -19.41 -10.89
N ASP A 42 4.86 -19.99 -9.96
CA ASP A 42 4.96 -21.40 -9.61
C ASP A 42 3.59 -21.95 -9.19
N VAL A 43 3.48 -23.27 -9.08
CA VAL A 43 2.26 -23.99 -8.69
C VAL A 43 2.59 -25.16 -7.76
N LEU A 44 1.65 -25.52 -6.89
CA LEU A 44 1.71 -26.76 -6.12
C LEU A 44 0.62 -27.71 -6.63
N ARG A 45 0.99 -28.93 -7.02
CA ARG A 45 0.04 -29.91 -7.58
C ARG A 45 -0.06 -31.17 -6.74
N HIS A 46 1.04 -31.56 -6.10
CA HIS A 46 1.13 -32.78 -5.32
C HIS A 46 1.48 -32.45 -3.87
N THR A 47 0.89 -33.19 -2.93
CA THR A 47 1.19 -33.01 -1.50
C THR A 47 2.68 -33.18 -1.20
N ASN A 48 3.39 -34.02 -1.95
CA ASN A 48 4.83 -34.19 -1.79
C ASN A 48 5.65 -32.94 -2.15
N ASP A 49 5.16 -32.06 -3.02
CA ASP A 49 5.83 -30.79 -3.37
C ASP A 49 6.08 -29.95 -2.11
N ILE A 50 5.10 -29.90 -1.21
CA ILE A 50 5.17 -29.18 0.07
C ILE A 50 6.29 -29.74 0.96
N LEU A 51 6.40 -31.07 1.01
CA LEU A 51 7.39 -31.74 1.84
C LEU A 51 8.82 -31.54 1.28
N GLU A 52 8.99 -31.63 -0.04
CA GLU A 52 10.29 -31.37 -0.68
C GLU A 52 10.72 -29.92 -0.52
N LEU A 53 9.81 -28.96 -0.67
CA LEU A 53 10.09 -27.55 -0.41
C LEU A 53 10.42 -27.31 1.07
N ALA A 54 9.73 -27.97 2.00
CA ALA A 54 10.05 -27.89 3.43
C ALA A 54 11.45 -28.46 3.74
N LYS A 55 11.89 -29.55 3.08
CA LYS A 55 13.27 -30.08 3.17
C LYS A 55 14.31 -29.09 2.68
N GLN A 56 13.98 -28.28 1.69
CA GLN A 56 14.81 -27.19 1.19
C GLN A 56 14.75 -25.93 2.09
N GLY A 57 14.03 -25.98 3.22
CA GLY A 57 13.94 -24.88 4.17
C GLY A 57 12.78 -23.91 3.93
N ALA A 58 11.78 -24.29 3.12
CA ALA A 58 10.55 -23.50 3.02
C ALA A 58 9.88 -23.41 4.40
N THR A 59 9.56 -22.19 4.78
CA THR A 59 8.88 -21.87 6.02
C THR A 59 7.38 -21.71 5.81
N SER A 60 6.95 -21.20 4.67
CA SER A 60 5.53 -20.94 4.41
C SER A 60 5.21 -20.93 2.92
N PHE A 61 3.92 -21.03 2.61
CA PHE A 61 3.39 -21.00 1.26
C PHE A 61 2.41 -19.84 1.13
N HIS A 62 2.45 -19.17 -0.01
CA HIS A 62 1.63 -18.00 -0.30
C HIS A 62 0.99 -18.17 -1.67
N ALA A 63 -0.23 -17.68 -1.84
CA ALA A 63 -0.98 -17.81 -3.09
C ALA A 63 -1.62 -16.49 -3.52
N SER A 64 -1.85 -16.34 -4.82
CA SER A 64 -2.50 -15.15 -5.38
C SER A 64 -3.98 -15.08 -5.03
N GLU A 65 -4.50 -13.86 -4.85
CA GLU A 65 -5.95 -13.59 -4.84
C GLU A 65 -6.58 -13.88 -6.20
N GLU A 66 -5.83 -13.61 -7.28
CA GLU A 66 -6.21 -13.91 -8.66
C GLU A 66 -6.23 -15.43 -8.91
N LEU A 67 -7.19 -15.85 -9.73
CA LEU A 67 -7.37 -17.22 -10.21
C LEU A 67 -7.03 -17.30 -11.70
N TRP A 68 -6.30 -18.32 -12.10
CA TRP A 68 -5.68 -18.43 -13.42
C TRP A 68 -5.97 -19.78 -14.07
N LYS A 69 -6.23 -19.78 -15.38
CA LYS A 69 -6.35 -21.00 -16.18
C LYS A 69 -5.07 -21.83 -16.15
N ASN A 70 -3.93 -21.14 -16.25
CA ASN A 70 -2.60 -21.73 -16.08
C ASN A 70 -1.68 -20.68 -15.44
N PRO A 71 -1.43 -20.76 -14.12
CA PRO A 71 -0.59 -19.79 -13.43
C PRO A 71 0.84 -19.67 -13.97
N LEU A 72 1.37 -20.73 -14.60
CA LEU A 72 2.72 -20.72 -15.18
C LEU A 72 2.85 -19.83 -16.43
N GLN A 73 1.74 -19.32 -16.97
CA GLN A 73 1.75 -18.37 -18.09
C GLN A 73 1.89 -16.91 -17.65
N ILE A 74 1.90 -16.63 -16.35
CA ILE A 74 2.04 -15.26 -15.83
C ILE A 74 3.46 -14.76 -16.07
N ASP A 75 3.59 -13.64 -16.76
CA ASP A 75 4.88 -12.99 -17.00
C ASP A 75 4.78 -11.47 -16.74
N THR A 76 5.87 -10.86 -16.25
CA THR A 76 5.92 -9.41 -15.93
C THR A 76 5.81 -8.52 -17.16
N SER A 77 6.04 -9.05 -18.36
CA SER A 77 5.90 -8.34 -19.63
C SER A 77 4.46 -8.29 -20.14
N LEU A 78 3.55 -9.13 -19.61
CA LEU A 78 2.16 -9.16 -20.05
C LEU A 78 1.43 -7.87 -19.68
N ARG A 79 0.68 -7.33 -20.64
CA ARG A 79 -0.22 -6.19 -20.44
C ARG A 79 -1.49 -6.66 -19.71
N LYS A 80 -2.22 -5.71 -19.09
CA LYS A 80 -3.47 -5.99 -18.35
C LYS A 80 -4.45 -6.85 -19.16
N HIS A 81 -4.72 -6.49 -20.42
CA HIS A 81 -5.65 -7.25 -21.27
C HIS A 81 -5.19 -8.67 -21.60
N GLU A 82 -3.89 -8.98 -21.54
CA GLU A 82 -3.36 -10.33 -21.75
C GLU A 82 -3.52 -11.17 -20.48
N LEU A 83 -3.25 -10.57 -19.32
CA LEU A 83 -3.55 -11.18 -18.01
C LEU A 83 -5.04 -11.48 -17.88
N ASP A 84 -5.91 -10.56 -18.28
CA ASP A 84 -7.37 -10.72 -18.21
C ASP A 84 -7.85 -11.94 -19.04
N ARG A 85 -7.19 -12.30 -20.14
CA ARG A 85 -7.56 -13.47 -20.98
C ARG A 85 -7.29 -14.82 -20.30
N ILE A 86 -6.26 -14.87 -19.46
CA ILE A 86 -5.86 -16.07 -18.72
C ILE A 86 -6.44 -16.10 -17.31
N ARG A 87 -7.03 -15.00 -16.82
CA ARG A 87 -7.70 -14.94 -15.52
C ARG A 87 -9.07 -15.63 -15.57
N ILE A 88 -9.33 -16.47 -14.57
CA ILE A 88 -10.64 -17.09 -14.31
C ILE A 88 -11.50 -16.13 -13.47
N GLY A 89 -10.90 -15.55 -12.43
CA GLY A 89 -11.56 -14.72 -11.44
C GLY A 89 -10.58 -14.22 -10.39
N TRP A 90 -11.10 -13.77 -9.25
CA TRP A 90 -10.32 -13.31 -8.11
C TRP A 90 -11.14 -13.50 -6.84
N ASP A 91 -10.50 -13.93 -5.75
CA ASP A 91 -11.18 -13.98 -4.45
C ASP A 91 -10.93 -12.69 -3.68
N LEU A 92 -11.91 -12.27 -2.90
CA LEU A 92 -11.72 -11.16 -1.97
C LEU A 92 -10.97 -11.68 -0.74
N VAL A 93 -9.80 -11.15 -0.46
CA VAL A 93 -9.06 -11.43 0.79
C VAL A 93 -8.76 -10.11 1.50
N LEU A 94 -9.44 -9.89 2.64
CA LEU A 94 -9.22 -8.73 3.50
C LEU A 94 -8.25 -9.13 4.63
N ASP A 95 -7.04 -8.57 4.64
CA ASP A 95 -6.12 -8.72 5.77
C ASP A 95 -6.31 -7.58 6.76
N ILE A 96 -6.55 -7.98 8.00
CA ILE A 96 -6.91 -7.10 9.11
C ILE A 96 -5.80 -7.21 10.15
N ASP A 97 -5.02 -6.16 10.32
CA ASP A 97 -4.04 -6.04 11.40
C ASP A 97 -4.16 -4.67 12.08
N CYS A 98 -4.54 -4.67 13.36
CA CYS A 98 -4.61 -3.46 14.17
C CYS A 98 -3.28 -3.16 14.91
N GLY A 99 -2.23 -3.96 14.70
CA GLY A 99 -0.99 -3.94 15.49
C GLY A 99 -1.14 -4.54 16.90
N VAL A 100 -2.36 -4.52 17.45
CA VAL A 100 -2.77 -5.13 18.73
C VAL A 100 -3.74 -6.27 18.43
N PHE A 101 -3.40 -7.49 18.88
CA PHE A 101 -4.14 -8.71 18.54
C PHE A 101 -5.62 -8.67 18.96
N GLU A 102 -5.92 -8.16 20.16
CA GLU A 102 -7.31 -8.03 20.62
C GLU A 102 -8.12 -7.07 19.75
N TYR A 103 -7.52 -5.96 19.30
CA TYR A 103 -8.20 -5.02 18.39
C TYR A 103 -8.39 -5.62 17.00
N SER A 104 -7.46 -6.46 16.53
CA SER A 104 -7.63 -7.20 15.29
C SER A 104 -8.79 -8.19 15.36
N LYS A 105 -9.03 -8.84 16.51
CA LYS A 105 -10.20 -9.71 16.71
C LYS A 105 -11.51 -8.92 16.62
N ILE A 106 -11.57 -7.75 17.28
CA ILE A 106 -12.75 -6.87 17.22
C ILE A 106 -12.98 -6.37 15.79
N ALA A 107 -11.94 -5.94 15.09
CA ALA A 107 -12.03 -5.51 13.71
C ALA A 107 -12.48 -6.65 12.78
N ALA A 108 -11.94 -7.86 12.96
CA ALA A 108 -12.35 -9.03 12.19
C ALA A 108 -13.83 -9.40 12.42
N ASP A 109 -14.29 -9.39 13.68
CA ASP A 109 -15.71 -9.60 14.02
C ASP A 109 -16.62 -8.56 13.32
N LEU A 110 -16.23 -7.29 13.33
CA LEU A 110 -16.98 -6.23 12.66
C LEU A 110 -16.99 -6.37 11.14
N VAL A 111 -15.87 -6.78 10.52
CA VAL A 111 -15.85 -7.06 9.07
C VAL A 111 -16.75 -8.24 8.72
N ILE A 112 -16.73 -9.33 9.51
CA ILE A 112 -17.63 -10.48 9.29
C ILE A 112 -19.08 -10.02 9.39
N LYS A 113 -19.43 -9.19 10.38
CA LYS A 113 -20.77 -8.62 10.53
C LYS A 113 -21.15 -7.72 9.35
N ALA A 114 -20.22 -6.91 8.85
CA ALA A 114 -20.44 -6.08 7.67
C ALA A 114 -20.70 -6.93 6.42
N LEU A 115 -19.95 -8.01 6.21
CA LEU A 115 -20.19 -8.95 5.10
C LEU A 115 -21.54 -9.66 5.24
N LYS A 116 -21.91 -10.09 6.46
CA LYS A 116 -23.24 -10.68 6.75
C LYS A 116 -24.38 -9.69 6.54
N PHE A 117 -24.17 -8.41 6.82
CA PHE A 117 -25.15 -7.35 6.54
C PHE A 117 -25.46 -7.27 5.03
N HIS A 118 -24.50 -7.61 4.16
CA HIS A 118 -24.71 -7.77 2.72
C HIS A 118 -25.16 -9.17 2.30
N LYS A 119 -25.63 -9.98 3.25
CA LYS A 119 -26.19 -11.34 3.02
C LYS A 119 -25.22 -12.33 2.38
N ILE A 120 -23.92 -12.15 2.65
CA ILE A 120 -22.89 -13.10 2.18
C ILE A 120 -22.79 -14.22 3.22
N GLU A 121 -23.06 -15.45 2.79
CA GLU A 121 -22.93 -16.63 3.65
C GLU A 121 -21.60 -17.35 3.43
N SER A 122 -20.97 -17.23 2.25
CA SER A 122 -19.66 -17.85 1.93
C SER A 122 -18.44 -17.15 2.57
N ILE A 123 -18.62 -16.57 3.75
CA ILE A 123 -17.55 -15.91 4.50
C ILE A 123 -16.63 -16.96 5.12
N SER A 124 -15.32 -16.78 4.92
CA SER A 124 -14.30 -17.58 5.57
C SER A 124 -13.34 -16.71 6.37
N CYS A 125 -12.77 -17.25 7.45
CA CYS A 125 -11.86 -16.51 8.32
C CYS A 125 -10.68 -17.39 8.70
N LYS A 126 -9.47 -16.82 8.70
CA LYS A 126 -8.28 -17.45 9.24
C LYS A 126 -7.42 -16.46 10.02
N PHE A 127 -6.78 -16.94 11.08
CA PHE A 127 -5.69 -16.21 11.72
C PHE A 127 -4.50 -16.09 10.74
N SER A 128 -3.89 -14.91 10.61
CA SER A 128 -2.80 -14.68 9.65
C SER A 128 -1.46 -15.27 10.07
N GLY A 129 -1.36 -15.71 11.34
CA GLY A 129 -0.15 -16.30 11.92
C GLY A 129 0.58 -15.36 12.89
N ASN A 130 0.15 -14.10 13.07
CA ASN A 130 0.80 -13.21 14.03
C ASN A 130 -0.17 -12.39 14.90
N ARG A 131 -0.73 -11.33 14.33
CA ARG A 131 -1.61 -10.39 15.05
C ARG A 131 -2.92 -10.10 14.33
N GLY A 132 -3.03 -10.53 13.07
CA GLY A 132 -4.15 -10.22 12.22
C GLY A 132 -4.97 -11.44 11.81
N PHE A 133 -5.98 -11.17 10.99
CA PHE A 133 -6.89 -12.16 10.42
C PHE A 133 -7.06 -11.88 8.95
N HIS A 134 -7.17 -12.93 8.14
CA HIS A 134 -7.65 -12.82 6.78
C HIS A 134 -9.12 -13.23 6.76
N ILE A 135 -9.95 -12.41 6.13
CA ILE A 135 -11.35 -12.72 5.84
C ILE A 135 -11.48 -12.88 4.34
N GLY A 136 -12.06 -14.00 3.91
CA GLY A 136 -12.14 -14.40 2.52
C GLY A 136 -13.57 -14.54 2.03
N VAL A 137 -13.86 -14.05 0.83
CA VAL A 137 -15.08 -14.37 0.07
C VAL A 137 -14.65 -14.90 -1.31
N PRO A 138 -15.05 -16.14 -1.68
CA PRO A 138 -14.67 -16.76 -2.94
C PRO A 138 -15.28 -16.04 -4.15
N PHE A 139 -14.60 -16.08 -5.30
CA PHE A 139 -15.03 -15.43 -6.53
C PHE A 139 -16.45 -15.84 -6.98
N GLU A 140 -16.83 -17.09 -6.75
CA GLU A 140 -18.14 -17.63 -7.13
C GLU A 140 -19.30 -16.91 -6.44
N ALA A 141 -19.07 -16.26 -5.30
CA ALA A 141 -20.07 -15.46 -4.61
C ALA A 141 -20.41 -14.17 -5.37
N PHE A 142 -19.52 -13.70 -6.24
CA PHE A 142 -19.72 -12.47 -6.99
C PHE A 142 -20.55 -12.69 -8.27
N PRO A 143 -21.31 -11.68 -8.72
CA PRO A 143 -22.07 -11.79 -9.97
C PRO A 143 -21.12 -11.91 -11.17
N GLU A 144 -21.52 -12.62 -12.22
CA GLU A 144 -20.69 -12.77 -13.43
C GLU A 144 -20.38 -11.43 -14.10
N ARG A 145 -21.32 -10.49 -14.04
CA ARG A 145 -21.20 -9.14 -14.58
C ARG A 145 -21.74 -8.12 -13.59
N VAL A 146 -21.13 -6.94 -13.58
CA VAL A 146 -21.65 -5.76 -12.89
C VAL A 146 -21.59 -4.57 -13.86
N ARG A 147 -22.72 -3.85 -13.96
CA ARG A 147 -22.95 -2.86 -15.04
C ARG A 147 -22.71 -3.53 -16.40
N ASN A 148 -21.74 -3.06 -17.19
CA ASN A 148 -21.42 -3.59 -18.52
C ASN A 148 -20.10 -4.39 -18.58
N GLN A 149 -19.46 -4.66 -17.45
CA GLN A 149 -18.16 -5.33 -17.39
C GLN A 149 -18.25 -6.72 -16.73
N GLU A 150 -17.43 -7.66 -17.19
CA GLU A 150 -17.28 -8.96 -16.54
C GLU A 150 -16.52 -8.80 -15.23
N THR A 151 -17.04 -9.38 -14.15
CA THR A 151 -16.48 -9.16 -12.80
C THR A 151 -15.06 -9.69 -12.67
N ARG A 152 -14.71 -10.78 -13.36
CA ARG A 152 -13.33 -11.32 -13.39
C ARG A 152 -12.28 -10.32 -13.88
N ASN A 153 -12.67 -9.32 -14.67
CA ASN A 153 -11.75 -8.32 -15.23
C ASN A 153 -11.58 -7.09 -14.32
N LEU A 154 -12.28 -7.06 -13.18
CA LEU A 154 -12.28 -5.93 -12.25
C LEU A 154 -11.17 -6.01 -11.20
N PHE A 155 -10.18 -6.90 -11.35
CA PHE A 155 -9.04 -6.95 -10.44
C PHE A 155 -7.94 -5.96 -10.88
N PRO A 156 -7.32 -5.20 -9.95
CA PRO A 156 -7.55 -5.18 -8.49
C PRO A 156 -8.62 -4.16 -8.04
N GLU A 157 -9.24 -3.43 -8.96
CA GLU A 157 -10.09 -2.28 -8.62
C GLU A 157 -11.32 -2.63 -7.77
N ALA A 158 -12.07 -3.69 -8.10
CA ALA A 158 -13.26 -4.11 -7.35
C ALA A 158 -12.94 -4.52 -5.90
N PRO A 159 -12.01 -5.46 -5.63
CA PRO A 159 -11.69 -5.80 -4.25
C PRO A 159 -11.12 -4.62 -3.45
N ARG A 160 -10.37 -3.69 -4.07
CA ARG A 160 -9.92 -2.44 -3.41
C ARG A 160 -11.09 -1.57 -2.97
N ARG A 161 -12.10 -1.43 -3.84
CA ARG A 161 -13.31 -0.65 -3.55
C ARG A 161 -14.11 -1.28 -2.42
N ILE A 162 -14.21 -2.61 -2.41
CA ILE A 162 -14.84 -3.36 -1.32
C ILE A 162 -14.08 -3.16 0.00
N ALA A 163 -12.77 -3.31 0.01
CA ALA A 163 -11.95 -3.11 1.20
C ALA A 163 -12.10 -1.68 1.77
N LEU A 164 -12.12 -0.67 0.89
CA LEU A 164 -12.36 0.72 1.27
C LEU A 164 -13.76 0.91 1.88
N TYR A 165 -14.79 0.39 1.22
CA TYR A 165 -16.17 0.48 1.68
C TYR A 165 -16.35 -0.15 3.07
N ILE A 166 -15.90 -1.39 3.23
CA ILE A 166 -15.95 -2.13 4.50
C ILE A 166 -15.17 -1.39 5.59
N ARG A 167 -13.99 -0.85 5.28
CA ARG A 167 -13.19 -0.08 6.23
C ARG A 167 -13.95 1.13 6.76
N GLU A 168 -14.61 1.89 5.90
CA GLU A 168 -15.41 3.04 6.32
C GLU A 168 -16.65 2.60 7.13
N MET A 169 -17.32 1.51 6.74
CA MET A 169 -18.48 0.97 7.48
C MET A 169 -18.14 0.60 8.92
N ILE A 170 -16.97 -0.03 9.14
CA ILE A 170 -16.60 -0.49 10.49
C ILE A 170 -15.90 0.57 11.33
N LYS A 171 -15.51 1.71 10.76
CA LYS A 171 -14.65 2.71 11.42
C LYS A 171 -15.24 3.22 12.74
N LYS A 172 -16.49 3.69 12.72
CA LYS A 172 -17.19 4.18 13.93
C LYS A 172 -17.47 3.04 14.92
N PRO A 173 -18.08 1.90 14.53
CA PRO A 173 -18.28 0.75 15.44
C PRO A 173 -17.01 0.20 16.06
N LEU A 174 -15.88 0.21 15.33
CA LEU A 174 -14.60 -0.25 15.84
C LEU A 174 -14.08 0.67 16.93
N ALA A 175 -14.18 1.98 16.73
CA ALA A 175 -13.78 2.96 17.73
C ALA A 175 -14.54 2.75 19.04
N GLU A 176 -15.86 2.61 18.95
CA GLU A 176 -16.74 2.37 20.10
C GLU A 176 -16.40 1.06 20.83
N LYS A 177 -16.25 -0.05 20.10
CA LYS A 177 -15.92 -1.35 20.71
C LYS A 177 -14.54 -1.40 21.35
N ILE A 178 -13.54 -0.73 20.77
CA ILE A 178 -12.21 -0.64 21.39
C ILE A 178 -12.28 0.19 22.67
N MET A 179 -13.01 1.30 22.65
CA MET A 179 -13.22 2.13 23.85
C MET A 179 -13.93 1.35 24.95
N GLU A 180 -14.96 0.59 24.62
CA GLU A 180 -15.66 -0.31 25.55
C GLU A 180 -14.70 -1.36 26.13
N PHE A 181 -13.93 -2.03 25.27
CA PHE A 181 -12.96 -3.05 25.67
C PHE A 181 -11.89 -2.52 26.63
N GLU A 182 -11.44 -1.27 26.42
CA GLU A 182 -10.46 -0.60 27.28
C GLU A 182 -11.09 0.18 28.43
N LYS A 183 -12.39 -0.01 28.72
CA LYS A 183 -13.13 0.65 29.81
C LYS A 183 -13.01 2.18 29.74
N ASN A 184 -13.11 2.72 28.54
CA ASN A 184 -12.96 4.13 28.20
C ASN A 184 -11.58 4.75 28.52
N ASN A 185 -10.54 3.94 28.67
CA ASN A 185 -9.19 4.40 28.96
C ASN A 185 -8.35 4.61 27.68
N PHE A 186 -8.30 5.86 27.23
CA PHE A 186 -7.49 6.23 26.06
C PHE A 186 -5.97 6.06 26.26
N ASN A 187 -5.46 6.20 27.48
CA ASN A 187 -4.02 6.04 27.74
C ASN A 187 -3.58 4.59 27.50
N ALA A 188 -4.44 3.62 27.86
CA ALA A 188 -4.19 2.21 27.56
C ALA A 188 -4.09 1.95 26.04
N ILE A 189 -4.91 2.62 25.23
CA ILE A 189 -4.87 2.52 23.77
C ILE A 189 -3.58 3.15 23.22
N ILE A 190 -3.19 4.33 23.71
CA ILE A 190 -1.94 5.00 23.33
C ILE A 190 -0.74 4.09 23.60
N GLU A 191 -0.68 3.49 24.78
CA GLU A 191 0.39 2.58 25.20
C GLU A 191 0.43 1.32 24.34
N LYS A 192 -0.71 0.63 24.15
CA LYS A 192 -0.79 -0.62 23.37
C LYS A 192 -0.50 -0.42 21.89
N THR A 193 -0.92 0.70 21.31
CA THR A 193 -0.74 0.98 19.88
C THR A 193 0.59 1.65 19.56
N GLY A 194 1.23 2.28 20.55
CA GLY A 194 2.42 3.10 20.37
C GLY A 194 2.19 4.36 19.52
N LYS A 195 0.93 4.77 19.32
CA LYS A 195 0.55 5.94 18.50
C LYS A 195 0.46 7.20 19.34
N LYS A 196 0.64 8.36 18.70
CA LYS A 196 0.55 9.64 19.42
C LYS A 196 -0.92 10.00 19.67
N ALA A 197 -1.19 10.63 20.81
CA ALA A 197 -2.54 11.05 21.20
C ALA A 197 -3.23 11.90 20.11
N ASN A 198 -2.50 12.79 19.44
CA ASN A 198 -3.04 13.66 18.38
C ASN A 198 -3.33 12.93 17.06
N GLU A 199 -2.90 11.67 16.90
CA GLU A 199 -3.20 10.86 15.72
C GLU A 199 -4.49 10.07 15.91
N ILE A 200 -4.70 9.54 17.12
CA ILE A 200 -5.81 8.63 17.43
C ILE A 200 -6.95 9.30 18.19
N LEU A 201 -6.84 10.57 18.57
CA LEU A 201 -7.91 11.30 19.26
C LEU A 201 -8.37 12.48 18.43
N TYR A 202 -9.68 12.66 18.35
CA TYR A 202 -10.31 13.85 17.80
C TYR A 202 -11.48 14.30 18.68
N TYR A 203 -11.95 15.52 18.45
CA TYR A 203 -13.08 16.09 19.17
C TYR A 203 -14.23 16.32 18.21
N GLU A 204 -15.40 15.84 18.57
CA GLU A 204 -16.67 16.10 17.88
C GLU A 204 -17.68 16.59 18.92
N SER A 205 -18.27 17.76 18.72
CA SER A 205 -19.25 18.34 19.65
C SER A 205 -18.83 18.35 21.14
N LYS A 206 -17.55 18.66 21.39
CA LYS A 206 -16.88 18.64 22.72
C LYS A 206 -16.67 17.24 23.35
N THR A 207 -17.07 16.18 22.67
CA THR A 207 -16.80 14.80 23.08
C THR A 207 -15.47 14.34 22.48
N ARG A 208 -14.63 13.71 23.30
CA ARG A 208 -13.38 13.10 22.84
C ARG A 208 -13.67 11.72 22.25
N LEU A 209 -13.30 11.52 20.99
CA LEU A 209 -13.53 10.29 20.24
C LEU A 209 -12.22 9.65 19.78
N LEU A 210 -12.26 8.33 19.61
CA LEU A 210 -11.14 7.54 19.10
C LEU A 210 -11.18 7.48 17.57
N ASN A 211 -10.09 7.86 16.92
CA ASN A 211 -9.84 7.58 15.51
C ASN A 211 -9.03 6.28 15.38
N PRO A 212 -9.63 5.18 14.88
CA PRO A 212 -8.92 3.92 14.75
C PRO A 212 -8.02 3.85 13.51
N GLU A 213 -8.15 4.75 12.53
CA GLU A 213 -7.36 4.71 11.28
C GLU A 213 -5.84 4.60 11.44
N PRO A 214 -5.18 5.28 12.41
CA PRO A 214 -3.72 5.21 12.51
C PRO A 214 -3.18 3.83 12.87
N PHE A 215 -4.03 2.95 13.38
CA PHE A 215 -3.66 1.59 13.76
C PHE A 215 -4.52 0.50 13.12
N LEU A 216 -5.72 0.78 12.60
CA LEU A 216 -6.49 -0.16 11.78
C LEU A 216 -5.87 -0.24 10.38
N ASN A 217 -5.30 -1.40 10.05
CA ASN A 217 -4.90 -1.69 8.68
C ASN A 217 -5.82 -2.76 8.09
N ILE A 218 -6.65 -2.35 7.13
CA ILE A 218 -7.28 -3.25 6.16
C ILE A 218 -6.51 -3.05 4.87
N ASP A 219 -5.56 -3.94 4.60
CA ASP A 219 -4.50 -3.62 3.65
C ASP A 219 -4.96 -3.74 2.18
N THR A 220 -5.32 -2.60 1.60
CA THR A 220 -5.63 -2.47 0.16
C THR A 220 -4.42 -2.72 -0.76
N LEU A 221 -3.19 -2.72 -0.23
CA LEU A 221 -1.98 -3.05 -0.99
C LEU A 221 -1.85 -4.56 -1.23
N LEU A 222 -2.41 -5.41 -0.36
CA LEU A 222 -2.52 -6.84 -0.67
C LEU A 222 -3.39 -7.06 -1.91
N ILE A 223 -4.36 -6.18 -2.11
CA ILE A 223 -5.19 -6.18 -3.30
C ILE A 223 -4.45 -5.43 -4.41
N SER A 224 -3.33 -5.98 -4.86
CA SER A 224 -2.56 -5.48 -6.00
C SER A 224 -2.15 -6.64 -6.90
N GLN A 225 -1.86 -6.33 -8.16
CA GLN A 225 -1.46 -7.34 -9.14
C GLN A 225 -0.27 -8.14 -8.61
N ARG A 226 -0.37 -9.47 -8.69
CA ARG A 226 0.68 -10.41 -8.25
C ARG A 226 1.05 -10.34 -6.77
N HIS A 227 0.20 -9.76 -5.94
CA HIS A 227 0.34 -9.91 -4.50
C HIS A 227 -0.05 -11.34 -4.07
N LEU A 228 0.57 -11.84 -3.00
CA LEU A 228 0.29 -13.18 -2.47
C LEU A 228 -0.09 -13.10 -0.99
N TYR A 229 -1.19 -13.74 -0.61
CA TYR A 229 -1.55 -13.92 0.79
C TYR A 229 -0.97 -15.25 1.31
N ARG A 230 -0.62 -15.29 2.60
CA ARG A 230 -0.17 -16.53 3.25
C ARG A 230 -1.28 -17.57 3.24
N MET A 231 -1.01 -18.75 2.72
CA MET A 231 -2.00 -19.82 2.61
C MET A 231 -2.45 -20.32 3.99
N PRO A 232 -3.68 -20.87 4.11
CA PRO A 232 -4.09 -21.58 5.32
C PRO A 232 -3.10 -22.71 5.63
N TYR A 233 -2.92 -22.98 6.91
CA TYR A 233 -1.98 -23.95 7.46
C TYR A 233 -0.50 -23.68 7.14
N SER A 234 -0.13 -22.54 6.57
CA SER A 234 1.29 -22.17 6.47
C SER A 234 1.79 -21.53 7.77
N LEU A 235 3.04 -21.83 8.15
CA LEU A 235 3.69 -21.19 9.30
C LEU A 235 4.00 -19.71 9.03
N HIS A 236 4.14 -18.93 10.09
CA HIS A 236 4.55 -17.52 10.03
C HIS A 236 5.98 -17.35 10.54
N GLU A 237 6.85 -16.76 9.73
CA GLU A 237 8.32 -16.80 9.87
C GLU A 237 8.83 -16.22 11.19
N LYS A 238 8.12 -15.21 11.72
CA LYS A 238 8.55 -14.49 12.93
C LYS A 238 7.97 -15.09 14.21
N SER A 239 6.73 -15.59 14.16
CA SER A 239 6.00 -16.06 15.35
C SER A 239 6.05 -17.58 15.52
N GLY A 240 6.34 -18.33 14.45
CA GLY A 240 6.26 -19.79 14.43
C GLY A 240 4.82 -20.33 14.51
N LEU A 241 3.81 -19.46 14.55
CA LEU A 241 2.41 -19.87 14.57
C LEU A 241 1.90 -20.18 13.17
N VAL A 242 0.88 -21.03 13.11
CA VAL A 242 0.21 -21.45 11.89
C VAL A 242 -0.87 -20.45 11.49
N SER A 243 -1.05 -20.21 10.20
CA SER A 243 -2.21 -19.50 9.68
C SER A 243 -3.45 -20.40 9.73
N THR A 244 -4.18 -20.37 10.84
CA THR A 244 -5.23 -21.35 11.13
C THR A 244 -6.62 -20.86 10.71
N PRO A 245 -7.33 -21.57 9.80
CA PRO A 245 -8.75 -21.32 9.54
C PRO A 245 -9.61 -21.55 10.78
N LEU A 246 -10.69 -20.78 10.93
CA LEU A 246 -11.61 -20.87 12.06
C LEU A 246 -13.04 -20.54 11.62
N ASN A 247 -14.00 -20.90 12.47
CA ASN A 247 -15.38 -20.44 12.30
C ASN A 247 -15.43 -18.89 12.42
N PRO A 248 -15.88 -18.16 11.39
CA PRO A 248 -16.02 -16.70 11.43
C PRO A 248 -16.78 -16.20 12.67
N GLU A 249 -17.84 -16.88 13.08
CA GLU A 249 -18.69 -16.49 14.22
C GLU A 249 -17.98 -16.61 15.57
N LYS A 250 -16.86 -17.32 15.62
CA LYS A 250 -16.08 -17.56 16.84
C LYS A 250 -14.76 -16.80 16.85
N VAL A 251 -14.58 -15.81 15.97
CA VAL A 251 -13.31 -15.06 15.85
C VAL A 251 -12.87 -14.39 17.16
N LEU A 252 -13.80 -13.87 17.95
CA LEU A 252 -13.50 -13.26 19.26
C LEU A 252 -12.95 -14.26 20.28
N LEU A 253 -13.31 -15.54 20.15
CA LEU A 253 -12.88 -16.62 21.04
C LEU A 253 -11.51 -17.21 20.63
N PHE A 254 -10.95 -16.78 19.50
CA PHE A 254 -9.68 -17.29 19.02
C PHE A 254 -8.54 -16.90 19.96
N ARG A 255 -7.71 -17.88 20.30
CA ARG A 255 -6.50 -17.69 21.11
C ARG A 255 -5.28 -18.18 20.36
N LYS A 256 -4.14 -17.50 20.52
CA LYS A 256 -2.92 -17.80 19.75
C LYS A 256 -2.39 -19.21 20.01
N GLU A 257 -2.69 -19.79 21.16
CA GLU A 257 -2.33 -21.15 21.53
C GLU A 257 -2.93 -22.18 20.58
N PHE A 258 -4.09 -21.89 19.97
CA PHE A 258 -4.71 -22.77 18.96
C PHE A 258 -3.92 -22.82 17.66
N ALA A 259 -3.07 -21.81 17.39
CA ALA A 259 -2.21 -21.73 16.22
C ALA A 259 -0.80 -22.29 16.44
N ILE A 260 -0.50 -22.83 17.62
CA ILE A 260 0.79 -23.52 17.85
C ILE A 260 0.80 -24.81 17.00
N PRO A 261 1.85 -25.11 16.23
CA PRO A 261 1.87 -26.23 15.28
C PRO A 261 1.37 -27.58 15.83
N LYS A 262 1.71 -27.92 17.08
CA LYS A 262 1.26 -29.15 17.77
C LYS A 262 -0.24 -29.17 18.14
N ASN A 263 -0.84 -27.99 18.33
CA ASN A 263 -2.23 -27.83 18.72
C ASN A 263 -3.18 -27.74 17.53
N VAL A 264 -2.67 -27.40 16.33
CA VAL A 264 -3.49 -27.22 15.14
C VAL A 264 -4.19 -28.51 14.74
N ARG A 265 -5.50 -28.39 14.49
CA ARG A 265 -6.38 -29.39 13.90
C ARG A 265 -7.00 -28.81 12.62
N ILE A 266 -7.35 -29.67 11.66
CA ILE A 266 -8.00 -29.22 10.44
C ILE A 266 -9.41 -28.71 10.79
N SER A 267 -9.66 -27.45 10.43
CA SER A 267 -10.94 -26.79 10.61
C SER A 267 -11.96 -27.31 9.60
N LYS A 268 -13.20 -27.52 10.03
CA LYS A 268 -14.34 -27.76 9.13
C LYS A 268 -14.69 -26.52 8.30
N HIS A 269 -14.29 -25.33 8.75
CA HIS A 269 -14.47 -24.08 8.03
C HIS A 269 -13.20 -23.78 7.22
N ARG A 270 -13.14 -24.33 6.00
CA ARG A 270 -12.01 -24.14 5.08
C ARG A 270 -11.97 -22.68 4.60
N PHE A 271 -10.75 -22.13 4.49
CA PHE A 271 -10.56 -20.77 3.99
C PHE A 271 -10.74 -20.71 2.47
N LEU A 272 -11.63 -19.81 2.00
CA LEU A 272 -12.08 -19.73 0.61
C LEU A 272 -12.64 -21.07 0.10
N ALA A 273 -13.45 -21.74 0.93
CA ALA A 273 -14.27 -22.87 0.50
C ALA A 273 -15.17 -22.43 -0.66
N ARG A 274 -15.25 -23.28 -1.69
CA ARG A 274 -16.06 -23.05 -2.90
C ARG A 274 -17.26 -23.98 -2.96
N ASP A 275 -17.32 -24.95 -2.06
CA ASP A 275 -18.44 -25.84 -1.85
C ASP A 275 -19.61 -25.07 -1.23
N ASN A 276 -20.77 -25.11 -1.89
CA ASN A 276 -22.02 -24.50 -1.44
C ASN A 276 -22.07 -22.96 -1.48
N VAL A 277 -21.29 -22.32 -2.36
CA VAL A 277 -21.37 -20.87 -2.58
C VAL A 277 -22.60 -20.54 -3.44
N GLU A 278 -23.48 -19.68 -2.94
CA GLU A 278 -24.59 -19.13 -3.72
C GLU A 278 -24.07 -18.12 -4.75
N LYS A 279 -24.26 -18.41 -6.04
CA LYS A 279 -23.79 -17.55 -7.11
C LYS A 279 -24.45 -16.18 -7.06
N GLY A 280 -23.62 -15.14 -6.91
CA GLY A 280 -24.08 -13.76 -6.94
C GLY A 280 -24.57 -13.20 -5.60
N GLU A 281 -24.43 -13.92 -4.48
CA GLU A 281 -24.78 -13.39 -3.14
C GLU A 281 -24.03 -12.08 -2.82
N ALA A 282 -22.81 -11.91 -3.31
CA ALA A 282 -22.00 -10.70 -3.11
C ALA A 282 -22.35 -9.55 -4.08
N LYS A 283 -23.43 -9.65 -4.86
CA LYS A 283 -23.85 -8.60 -5.80
C LYS A 283 -24.15 -7.28 -5.09
N GLN A 284 -24.81 -7.33 -3.95
CA GLN A 284 -25.15 -6.13 -3.17
C GLN A 284 -23.86 -5.44 -2.69
N LEU A 285 -22.96 -6.19 -2.03
CA LEU A 285 -21.67 -5.68 -1.57
C LEU A 285 -20.88 -5.02 -2.71
N LEU A 286 -20.76 -5.71 -3.85
CA LEU A 286 -19.99 -5.20 -4.98
C LEU A 286 -20.61 -3.93 -5.57
N THR A 287 -21.93 -3.88 -5.72
CA THR A 287 -22.63 -2.71 -6.28
C THR A 287 -22.45 -1.50 -5.37
N GLU A 288 -22.74 -1.66 -4.08
CA GLU A 288 -22.61 -0.59 -3.09
C GLU A 288 -21.16 -0.11 -2.97
N ALA A 289 -20.18 -1.02 -2.94
CA ALA A 289 -18.77 -0.65 -2.89
C ALA A 289 -18.29 0.10 -4.14
N LEU A 290 -18.81 -0.23 -5.33
CA LEU A 290 -18.50 0.48 -6.56
C LEU A 290 -19.14 1.87 -6.61
N ASP A 291 -20.35 2.01 -6.08
CA ASP A 291 -21.07 3.29 -5.96
C ASP A 291 -20.58 4.15 -4.79
N PHE A 292 -19.92 3.53 -3.80
CA PHE A 292 -19.41 4.17 -2.60
C PHE A 292 -18.36 5.22 -2.94
N SER A 293 -18.79 6.47 -3.04
CA SER A 293 -17.90 7.60 -2.97
C SER A 293 -17.78 7.98 -1.49
N ILE A 294 -16.55 8.15 -1.01
CA ILE A 294 -16.34 8.83 0.25
C ILE A 294 -16.80 10.26 -0.02
N LYS A 295 -18.05 10.59 0.34
CA LYS A 295 -18.40 11.96 0.69
C LYS A 295 -17.38 12.30 1.77
N GLN A 296 -16.49 13.24 1.48
CA GLN A 296 -15.63 13.78 2.51
C GLN A 296 -16.57 14.41 3.54
N GLU A 297 -16.96 13.68 4.58
CA GLU A 297 -17.22 14.30 5.88
C GLU A 297 -15.98 15.14 6.13
N GLU A 298 -16.22 16.44 6.38
CA GLU A 298 -15.25 17.51 6.57
C GLU A 298 -14.25 17.17 7.68
N THR A 299 -13.37 16.22 7.44
CA THR A 299 -11.98 16.41 7.85
C THR A 299 -11.57 17.63 7.07
N ILE A 300 -11.05 18.64 7.76
CA ILE A 300 -10.37 19.80 7.20
C ILE A 300 -9.22 19.27 6.34
N LEU A 301 -9.55 18.77 5.15
CA LEU A 301 -8.68 18.69 4.02
C LEU A 301 -8.44 20.15 3.75
N LYS A 302 -7.29 20.63 4.25
CA LYS A 302 -6.55 21.68 3.58
C LYS A 302 -6.80 21.44 2.11
N GLU A 303 -7.54 22.36 1.48
CA GLU A 303 -7.75 22.36 0.04
C GLU A 303 -6.48 21.82 -0.58
N LYS A 304 -6.59 20.84 -1.47
CA LYS A 304 -5.50 20.58 -2.40
C LYS A 304 -5.34 21.90 -3.16
N LYS A 305 -4.57 22.83 -2.59
CA LYS A 305 -4.13 24.02 -3.28
C LYS A 305 -3.46 23.47 -4.51
N GLU A 306 -4.07 23.70 -5.66
CA GLU A 306 -3.37 23.49 -6.91
C GLU A 306 -2.04 24.19 -6.76
N PHE A 307 -0.97 23.47 -7.09
CA PHE A 307 0.34 24.08 -7.04
C PHE A 307 0.36 25.17 -8.13
N GLU A 308 0.22 26.42 -7.70
CA GLU A 308 0.29 27.57 -8.58
C GLU A 308 1.72 27.73 -9.06
N VAL A 309 1.90 27.55 -10.37
CA VAL A 309 3.17 27.85 -11.03
C VAL A 309 3.35 29.37 -10.97
N PRO A 310 4.49 29.88 -10.46
CA PRO A 310 4.76 31.31 -10.46
C PRO A 310 4.65 31.91 -11.87
N GLU A 311 4.03 33.09 -12.00
CA GLU A 311 3.97 33.82 -13.28
C GLU A 311 5.36 34.23 -13.78
N LYS A 312 6.29 34.47 -12.85
CA LYS A 312 7.69 34.79 -13.14
C LYS A 312 8.60 33.63 -12.74
N ALA A 313 9.48 33.26 -13.66
CA ALA A 313 10.52 32.27 -13.42
C ALA A 313 11.32 32.58 -12.14
N LEU A 314 11.38 31.62 -11.21
CA LEU A 314 12.17 31.78 -10.00
C LEU A 314 13.67 31.53 -10.29
N PRO A 315 14.58 32.30 -9.65
CA PRO A 315 15.99 32.30 -10.03
C PRO A 315 16.77 31.15 -9.36
N GLU A 316 17.94 30.82 -9.92
CA GLU A 316 18.71 29.60 -9.59
C GLU A 316 19.24 29.56 -8.15
N GLU A 317 19.44 30.72 -7.53
CA GLU A 317 19.97 30.84 -6.17
C GLU A 317 19.04 30.13 -5.16
N LEU A 318 17.75 30.07 -5.48
CA LEU A 318 16.69 29.47 -4.67
C LEU A 318 16.53 27.96 -4.90
N PHE A 319 17.34 27.34 -5.75
CA PHE A 319 17.24 25.91 -6.02
C PHE A 319 17.59 25.07 -4.79
N PRO A 320 16.91 23.93 -4.60
CA PRO A 320 17.25 22.99 -3.54
C PRO A 320 18.61 22.31 -3.81
N PRO A 321 19.28 21.78 -2.76
CA PRO A 321 20.56 21.11 -2.90
C PRO A 321 20.57 19.99 -3.95
N CYS A 322 19.49 19.19 -4.02
CA CYS A 322 19.41 18.09 -4.98
C CYS A 322 19.42 18.56 -6.44
N ILE A 323 18.75 19.68 -6.77
CA ILE A 323 18.75 20.24 -8.13
C ILE A 323 20.12 20.84 -8.45
N LYS A 324 20.74 21.55 -7.50
CA LYS A 324 22.11 22.08 -7.66
C LYS A 324 23.12 20.96 -7.92
N LEU A 325 23.00 19.84 -7.21
CA LEU A 325 23.84 18.66 -7.43
C LEU A 325 23.63 18.03 -8.81
N ILE A 326 22.38 17.91 -9.28
CA ILE A 326 22.12 17.47 -10.65
C ILE A 326 22.84 18.41 -11.64
N LEU A 327 22.68 19.73 -11.47
CA LEU A 327 23.21 20.75 -12.39
C LEU A 327 24.75 20.81 -12.46
N ASN A 328 25.45 20.18 -11.52
CA ASN A 328 26.91 20.03 -11.55
C ASN A 328 27.38 18.87 -12.46
N GLY A 329 26.45 18.09 -13.01
CA GLY A 329 26.74 16.90 -13.82
C GLY A 329 26.63 15.61 -13.02
N LEU A 330 26.36 14.50 -13.72
CA LEU A 330 26.16 13.18 -13.13
C LEU A 330 26.98 12.10 -13.85
N GLU A 331 27.51 11.16 -13.06
CA GLU A 331 28.15 9.94 -13.57
C GLU A 331 27.14 8.89 -14.02
N ASP A 332 25.99 8.78 -13.31
CA ASP A 332 24.88 7.88 -13.64
C ASP A 332 23.52 8.51 -13.27
N GLY A 333 22.41 7.99 -13.78
CA GLY A 333 21.06 8.46 -13.47
C GLY A 333 20.56 9.62 -14.34
N ARG A 334 21.24 9.95 -15.45
CA ARG A 334 20.94 11.11 -16.33
C ARG A 334 19.51 11.13 -16.86
N LYS A 335 18.95 10.00 -17.27
CA LYS A 335 17.55 9.93 -17.76
C LYS A 335 16.55 10.30 -16.67
N ARG A 336 16.83 9.89 -15.43
CA ARG A 336 16.02 10.19 -14.25
C ARG A 336 16.16 11.66 -13.85
N ALA A 337 17.39 12.18 -13.89
CA ALA A 337 17.68 13.58 -13.66
C ALA A 337 16.99 14.49 -14.70
N LEU A 338 16.99 14.10 -15.98
CA LEU A 338 16.27 14.81 -17.04
C LEU A 338 14.77 14.93 -16.72
N PHE A 339 14.15 13.83 -16.30
CA PHE A 339 12.75 13.85 -15.87
C PHE A 339 12.53 14.79 -14.68
N ILE A 340 13.40 14.75 -13.66
CA ILE A 340 13.32 15.65 -12.50
C ILE A 340 13.43 17.12 -12.93
N LEU A 341 14.42 17.45 -13.76
CA LEU A 341 14.69 18.83 -14.21
C LEU A 341 13.54 19.42 -15.02
N ILE A 342 13.00 18.67 -16.00
CA ILE A 342 11.89 19.15 -16.83
C ILE A 342 10.69 19.53 -15.94
N ASN A 343 10.23 18.60 -15.11
CA ASN A 343 9.06 18.85 -14.25
C ASN A 343 9.35 19.95 -13.20
N TYR A 344 10.58 20.02 -12.68
CA TYR A 344 10.97 21.03 -11.70
C TYR A 344 10.96 22.43 -12.31
N PHE A 345 11.63 22.64 -13.45
CA PHE A 345 11.72 23.95 -14.08
C PHE A 345 10.37 24.48 -14.53
N THR A 346 9.52 23.63 -15.12
CA THR A 346 8.15 24.03 -15.47
C THR A 346 7.33 24.38 -14.22
N SER A 347 7.58 23.71 -13.09
CA SER A 347 6.89 24.02 -11.83
C SER A 347 7.34 25.37 -11.22
N ILE A 348 8.51 25.90 -11.56
CA ILE A 348 8.99 27.18 -11.02
C ILE A 348 8.87 28.34 -12.02
N GLY A 349 8.07 28.17 -13.08
CA GLY A 349 7.72 29.21 -14.03
C GLY A 349 8.72 29.43 -15.16
N TRP A 350 9.63 28.48 -15.43
CA TRP A 350 10.57 28.60 -16.55
C TRP A 350 9.90 28.25 -17.88
N ASP A 351 10.19 29.05 -18.90
CA ASP A 351 9.73 28.77 -20.27
C ASP A 351 10.51 27.62 -20.92
N TYR A 352 9.85 26.87 -21.80
CA TYR A 352 10.43 25.72 -22.49
C TYR A 352 11.70 26.04 -23.28
N GLY A 353 11.82 27.24 -23.87
CA GLY A 353 13.04 27.65 -24.58
C GLY A 353 14.23 27.82 -23.63
N VAL A 354 13.99 28.40 -22.45
CA VAL A 354 15.01 28.55 -21.40
C VAL A 354 15.38 27.19 -20.81
N ILE A 355 14.38 26.32 -20.58
CA ILE A 355 14.60 24.94 -20.13
C ILE A 355 15.46 24.17 -21.12
N GLU A 356 15.18 24.26 -22.42
CA GLU A 356 15.98 23.58 -23.44
C GLU A 356 17.45 23.99 -23.38
N LYS A 357 17.71 25.31 -23.37
CA LYS A 357 19.08 25.83 -23.27
C LYS A 357 19.77 25.32 -22.00
N ARG A 358 19.07 25.36 -20.86
CA ARG A 358 19.62 24.93 -19.58
C ARG A 358 19.90 23.42 -19.53
N LEU A 359 19.02 22.61 -20.13
CA LEU A 359 19.21 21.16 -20.23
C LEU A 359 20.41 20.81 -21.12
N LYS A 360 20.64 21.57 -22.21
CA LYS A 360 21.84 21.42 -23.06
C LYS A 360 23.12 21.73 -22.28
N GLU A 361 23.15 22.85 -21.56
CA GLU A 361 24.27 23.22 -20.68
C GLU A 361 24.55 22.16 -19.60
N TRP A 362 23.50 21.66 -18.95
CA TRP A 362 23.63 20.59 -17.97
C TRP A 362 24.14 19.30 -18.60
N ASN A 363 23.62 18.92 -19.76
CA ASN A 363 24.00 17.68 -20.43
C ASN A 363 25.49 17.67 -20.81
N ALA A 364 26.04 18.83 -21.20
CA ALA A 364 27.45 19.00 -21.50
C ALA A 364 28.38 18.79 -20.29
N LYS A 365 27.87 18.94 -19.06
CA LYS A 365 28.63 18.72 -17.82
C LYS A 365 28.61 17.27 -17.34
N ASN A 366 27.78 16.42 -17.94
CA ASN A 366 27.72 15.01 -17.57
C ASN A 366 28.93 14.23 -18.11
N LYS A 367 29.39 13.23 -17.35
CA LYS A 367 30.51 12.36 -17.74
C LYS A 367 30.28 11.67 -19.09
N GLU A 368 29.03 11.25 -19.32
CA GLU A 368 28.54 10.79 -20.61
C GLU A 368 27.30 11.60 -20.97
N GLN A 369 27.25 12.18 -22.17
CA GLN A 369 26.12 13.01 -22.57
C GLN A 369 24.93 12.14 -23.02
N LEU A 370 23.72 12.56 -22.67
CA LEU A 370 22.51 12.02 -23.30
C LEU A 370 22.47 12.44 -24.78
N ARG A 371 22.01 11.54 -25.65
CA ARG A 371 21.74 11.88 -27.05
C ARG A 371 20.74 13.03 -27.12
N GLU A 372 21.03 14.05 -27.93
CA GLU A 372 20.20 15.25 -28.04
C GLU A 372 18.74 14.93 -28.43
N VAL A 373 18.55 13.94 -29.30
CA VAL A 373 17.22 13.45 -29.70
C VAL A 373 16.39 12.97 -28.50
N TYR A 374 17.00 12.31 -27.53
CA TYR A 374 16.31 11.85 -26.32
C TYR A 374 15.93 13.03 -25.41
N LEU A 375 16.85 13.98 -25.23
CA LEU A 375 16.64 15.17 -24.42
C LEU A 375 15.49 16.03 -24.98
N LEU A 376 15.55 16.35 -26.27
CA LEU A 376 14.52 17.14 -26.95
C LEU A 376 13.19 16.37 -27.05
N GLY A 377 13.24 15.06 -27.28
CA GLY A 377 12.05 14.20 -27.32
C GLY A 377 11.27 14.23 -26.01
N GLN A 378 11.95 14.12 -24.87
CA GLN A 378 11.31 14.18 -23.54
C GLN A 378 10.71 15.56 -23.26
N LEU A 379 11.42 16.64 -23.63
CA LEU A 379 10.92 18.01 -23.45
C LEU A 379 9.66 18.27 -24.29
N ARG A 380 9.65 17.83 -25.56
CA ARG A 380 8.49 17.94 -26.47
C ARG A 380 7.30 17.14 -25.97
N TYR A 381 7.53 15.90 -25.52
CA TYR A 381 6.48 15.06 -24.94
C TYR A 381 5.84 15.74 -23.72
N HIS A 382 6.65 16.29 -22.81
CA HIS A 382 6.15 17.02 -21.66
C HIS A 382 5.32 18.25 -22.06
N LYS A 383 5.77 19.01 -23.07
CA LYS A 383 5.05 20.18 -23.60
C LYS A 383 3.67 19.81 -24.18
N GLN A 384 3.53 18.64 -24.79
CA GLN A 384 2.28 18.15 -25.39
C GLN A 384 1.26 17.63 -24.37
N MET A 385 1.70 17.21 -23.18
CA MET A 385 0.83 16.52 -22.22
C MET A 385 -0.26 17.42 -21.58
N HIS A 386 -0.19 18.74 -21.73
CA HIS A 386 -1.10 19.77 -21.14
C HIS A 386 -1.40 19.66 -19.63
N LYS A 387 -0.85 18.65 -18.94
CA LYS A 387 -0.99 18.39 -17.51
C LYS A 387 0.18 19.00 -16.75
N LYS A 388 -0.12 19.71 -15.66
CA LYS A 388 0.89 20.24 -14.75
C LYS A 388 1.42 19.09 -13.87
N ILE A 389 2.54 18.49 -14.28
CA ILE A 389 3.19 17.41 -13.54
C ILE A 389 4.28 18.02 -12.65
N LEU A 390 4.21 17.71 -11.35
CA LEU A 390 5.26 18.10 -10.40
C LEU A 390 6.45 17.15 -10.49
N PRO A 391 7.67 17.60 -10.15
CA PRO A 391 8.79 16.68 -10.00
C PRO A 391 8.49 15.66 -8.89
N PRO A 392 9.13 14.48 -8.88
CA PRO A 392 8.93 13.48 -7.84
C PRO A 392 9.09 14.05 -6.42
N ASN A 393 8.34 13.52 -5.45
CA ASN A 393 8.49 13.93 -4.06
C ASN A 393 9.84 13.49 -3.47
N CYS A 394 10.37 14.31 -2.58
CA CYS A 394 11.55 13.98 -1.79
C CYS A 394 11.31 12.69 -0.97
N PRO A 395 12.35 11.91 -0.66
CA PRO A 395 12.23 10.75 0.23
C PRO A 395 11.70 11.17 1.60
N LYS A 396 10.99 10.28 2.29
CA LYS A 396 10.64 10.49 3.70
C LYS A 396 11.92 10.50 4.54
N ARG A 397 11.88 11.26 5.64
CA ARG A 397 13.06 11.55 6.47
C ARG A 397 12.75 11.34 7.94
N GLU A 398 13.80 10.97 8.66
CA GLU A 398 13.87 10.96 10.11
C GLU A 398 15.15 11.70 10.51
N ASN A 399 15.06 12.70 11.40
CA ASN A 399 16.19 13.53 11.81
C ASN A 399 17.04 14.11 10.65
N ASN A 400 16.38 14.63 9.59
CA ASN A 400 16.99 15.13 8.35
C ASN A 400 17.75 14.10 7.51
N ILE A 401 17.77 12.83 7.88
CA ILE A 401 18.40 11.75 7.14
C ILE A 401 17.33 11.06 6.28
N PRO A 402 17.56 10.84 4.98
CA PRO A 402 16.69 10.01 4.16
C PRO A 402 16.61 8.59 4.72
N LEU A 403 15.40 8.05 4.87
CA LEU A 403 15.24 6.68 5.34
C LEU A 403 15.88 5.71 4.33
N ALA A 404 16.96 5.03 4.75
CA ALA A 404 17.78 4.16 3.90
C ALA A 404 17.00 2.99 3.24
N ILE A 405 15.81 2.68 3.77
CA ILE A 405 14.94 1.58 3.34
C ILE A 405 14.05 2.00 2.15
N GLN A 406 14.00 3.29 1.81
CA GLN A 406 13.13 3.80 0.75
C GLN A 406 13.92 4.08 -0.54
N GLN A 407 13.74 3.21 -1.56
CA GLN A 407 14.12 3.54 -2.94
C GLN A 407 13.29 4.74 -3.41
N ASN A 408 13.97 5.76 -3.92
CA ASN A 408 13.36 7.01 -4.37
C ASN A 408 14.22 7.65 -5.45
N TYR A 409 13.57 8.38 -6.36
CA TYR A 409 14.19 9.10 -7.48
C TYR A 409 15.49 9.84 -7.12
N TYR A 410 15.59 10.44 -5.93
CA TYR A 410 16.75 11.24 -5.49
C TYR A 410 17.81 10.43 -4.73
N THR A 411 17.42 9.41 -3.95
CA THR A 411 18.37 8.60 -3.15
C THR A 411 19.11 7.61 -4.03
N ASP A 412 18.40 6.99 -4.97
CA ASP A 412 18.93 5.98 -5.88
C ASP A 412 20.07 6.50 -6.79
N ILE A 413 20.08 7.80 -7.10
CA ILE A 413 21.13 8.43 -7.93
C ILE A 413 22.08 9.30 -7.09
N GLY A 414 22.05 9.17 -5.76
CA GLY A 414 23.03 9.78 -4.85
C GLY A 414 22.94 11.31 -4.70
N ILE A 415 21.86 11.95 -5.13
CA ILE A 415 21.73 13.43 -5.15
C ILE A 415 20.96 14.00 -3.95
N CYS A 416 20.42 13.16 -3.06
CA CYS A 416 19.70 13.61 -1.88
C CYS A 416 20.66 14.00 -0.74
N LYS A 417 21.23 15.21 -0.80
CA LYS A 417 22.02 15.82 0.29
C LYS A 417 21.23 16.97 0.94
N PRO A 418 20.38 16.69 1.94
CA PRO A 418 19.42 17.65 2.44
C PRO A 418 20.05 18.76 3.31
N ASP A 419 19.46 19.96 3.26
CA ASP A 419 19.69 21.02 4.24
C ASP A 419 18.54 21.14 5.26
N ASN A 420 18.65 22.09 6.19
CA ASN A 420 17.64 22.34 7.23
C ASN A 420 16.27 22.77 6.67
N PHE A 421 16.22 23.42 5.52
CA PHE A 421 14.96 23.88 4.91
C PHE A 421 14.20 22.72 4.27
N CYS A 422 14.97 21.75 3.78
CA CYS A 422 14.55 20.54 3.13
C CYS A 422 13.63 19.67 4.03
N ALA A 423 13.74 19.79 5.37
CA ALA A 423 12.85 19.17 6.36
C ALA A 423 11.39 19.68 6.32
N LYS A 424 11.19 20.90 5.79
CA LYS A 424 9.91 21.61 5.85
C LYS A 424 9.06 21.41 4.60
N ILE A 425 9.55 20.67 3.60
CA ILE A 425 8.93 20.49 2.28
C ILE A 425 8.79 19.02 1.92
N LYS A 426 7.81 18.71 1.05
CA LYS A 426 7.62 17.36 0.51
C LYS A 426 8.14 17.24 -0.92
N ASN A 427 8.18 18.35 -1.65
CA ASN A 427 8.52 18.41 -3.06
C ASN A 427 9.58 19.49 -3.33
N PRO A 428 10.57 19.27 -4.22
CA PRO A 428 11.59 20.28 -4.50
C PRO A 428 11.04 21.56 -5.11
N ALA A 429 9.94 21.54 -5.86
CA ALA A 429 9.32 22.77 -6.37
C ALA A 429 8.83 23.67 -5.21
N GLN A 430 8.29 23.07 -4.15
CA GLN A 430 7.87 23.78 -2.93
C GLN A 430 9.05 24.42 -2.19
N TYR A 431 10.25 23.85 -2.29
CA TYR A 431 11.44 24.42 -1.69
C TYR A 431 11.70 25.82 -2.24
N THR A 432 11.72 25.95 -3.56
CA THR A 432 12.04 27.19 -4.26
C THR A 432 10.92 28.21 -4.13
N THR A 433 9.66 27.81 -4.29
CA THR A 433 8.52 28.72 -4.14
C THR A 433 8.40 29.27 -2.72
N ARG A 434 8.64 28.44 -1.68
CA ARG A 434 8.63 28.92 -0.29
C ARG A 434 9.80 29.83 0.03
N LYS A 435 11.00 29.56 -0.49
CA LYS A 435 12.15 30.47 -0.33
C LYS A 435 11.87 31.83 -0.97
N ALA A 436 11.35 31.85 -2.19
CA ALA A 436 10.96 33.07 -2.88
C ALA A 436 9.91 33.86 -2.07
N TRP A 437 8.89 33.17 -1.56
CA TRP A 437 7.87 33.78 -0.71
C TRP A 437 8.44 34.38 0.59
N MET A 438 9.37 33.70 1.26
CA MET A 438 10.02 34.22 2.47
C MET A 438 10.86 35.48 2.19
N ILE A 439 11.58 35.52 1.07
CA ILE A 439 12.35 36.70 0.65
C ILE A 439 11.40 37.87 0.39
N ASN A 440 10.34 37.66 -0.39
CA ASN A 440 9.34 38.69 -0.70
C ASN A 440 8.64 39.25 0.54
N ARG A 441 8.40 38.41 1.56
CA ARG A 441 7.80 38.81 2.84
C ARG A 441 8.77 39.64 3.69
N ASN A 442 10.05 39.27 3.72
CA ASN A 442 11.09 40.02 4.44
C ASN A 442 11.41 41.36 3.78
N SER A 443 11.31 41.47 2.45
CA SER A 443 11.46 42.74 1.74
C SER A 443 10.28 43.70 1.99
N LYS A 444 9.03 43.20 2.03
CA LYS A 444 7.84 44.01 2.37
C LYS A 444 7.87 44.53 3.81
N GLY A 445 8.29 43.68 4.77
CA GLY A 445 8.45 44.11 6.18
C GLY A 445 9.57 45.13 6.42
N LYS A 446 10.56 45.21 5.51
CA LYS A 446 11.58 46.29 5.52
C LYS A 446 11.07 47.58 4.89
N THR A 447 10.19 47.51 3.89
CA THR A 447 9.57 48.71 3.28
C THR A 447 8.58 49.36 4.24
N GLU A 448 7.74 48.58 4.94
CA GLU A 448 6.83 49.11 5.96
C GLU A 448 7.55 49.69 7.19
N LYS A 449 8.68 49.10 7.61
CA LYS A 449 9.52 49.70 8.66
C LYS A 449 10.19 51.01 8.22
N ASN A 450 10.63 51.13 6.96
CA ASN A 450 11.24 52.37 6.48
C ASN A 450 10.22 53.49 6.19
N ILE A 451 8.94 53.16 5.95
CA ILE A 451 7.87 54.17 5.83
C ILE A 451 7.48 54.73 7.21
N ASN A 452 7.60 53.94 8.28
CA ASN A 452 7.32 54.38 9.66
C ASN A 452 8.50 55.03 10.39
N ILE A 453 9.70 55.10 9.79
CA ILE A 453 10.86 55.77 10.39
C ILE A 453 11.05 57.21 9.85
N ASN A 454 10.36 57.59 8.76
CA ASN A 454 10.36 58.95 8.22
C ASN A 454 9.09 59.76 8.58
N LYS A 455 8.37 59.35 9.63
CA LYS A 455 7.27 60.09 10.25
C LYS A 455 7.45 60.15 11.77
N ILE A 456 8.57 60.72 12.22
CA ILE A 456 8.70 61.38 13.53
C ILE A 456 9.49 62.65 13.29
#